data_AF-A0A3N4LTL5-F1
#
_entry.id   AF-A0A3N4LTL5-F1
#
_cell.length_a   1.000
_cell.length_b   1.000
_cell.length_c   1.000
_cell.angle_alpha   90.00
_cell.angle_beta   90.00
_cell.angle_gamma   90.00
#
_symmetry.space_group_name_H-M   'P 1'
#
loop_
_entity.id
_entity.type
_entity.pdbx_description
1 polymer ?
#
loop_
_entity_poly.entity_id
_entity_poly.type
_entity_poly.pdbx_seq_one_letter_code
_entity_poly.pdbx_strand_id
1 'polypeptide(L)'
;ERVIAIYHASISDLLKKYTNEDVANDKCRILCASSTYGLGVDNRKVHRVIQWRLSRLGSLEDLVQRWGRCAREDSIQGLCLLFVEETYV
;
A
#
# COMPACT_ATOMS: atom_id res chain seq x y z
N GLU A 1 14.96 0.50 14.33
CA GLU A 1 13.61 0.21 13.78
C GLU A 1 13.57 0.53 12.30
N ARG A 2 12.96 -0.34 11.48
CA ARG A 2 12.84 -0.12 10.04
C ARG A 2 11.48 0.52 9.74
N VAL A 3 11.47 1.85 9.67
CA VAL A 3 10.23 2.63 9.49
C VAL A 3 9.59 2.40 8.10
N ILE A 4 10.41 2.08 7.09
CA ILE A 4 10.00 1.96 5.68
C ILE A 4 10.38 0.58 5.12
N ALA A 5 9.40 -0.10 4.50
CA ALA A 5 9.60 -1.34 3.76
C ALA A 5 9.20 -1.19 2.28
N ILE A 6 9.74 -2.08 1.44
CA ILE A 6 9.50 -2.09 -0.01
C ILE A 6 8.95 -3.46 -0.39
N TYR A 7 7.91 -3.49 -1.22
CA TYR A 7 7.32 -4.73 -1.72
C TYR A 7 7.04 -4.67 -3.24
N HIS A 8 7.70 -5.52 -4.01
CA HIS A 8 7.45 -5.69 -5.45
C HIS A 8 7.78 -7.11 -5.90
N ALA A 9 7.36 -7.49 -7.11
CA ALA A 9 7.52 -8.85 -7.65
C ALA A 9 8.95 -9.42 -7.48
N SER A 10 9.96 -8.61 -7.80
CA SER A 10 11.36 -9.01 -7.89
C SER A 10 12.13 -9.11 -6.57
N ILE A 11 11.53 -8.81 -5.41
CA ILE A 11 12.23 -9.05 -4.14
C ILE A 11 12.23 -10.54 -3.79
N SER A 12 13.25 -10.99 -3.06
CA SER A 12 13.34 -12.40 -2.63
C SER A 12 12.18 -12.79 -1.73
N ASP A 13 11.78 -14.06 -1.77
CA ASP A 13 10.66 -14.56 -0.96
C ASP A 13 10.95 -14.45 0.54
N LEU A 14 12.22 -14.59 0.93
CA LEU A 14 12.67 -14.33 2.29
C LEU A 14 12.38 -12.87 2.71
N LEU A 15 12.65 -11.90 1.83
CA LEU A 15 12.36 -10.49 2.12
C LEU A 15 10.87 -10.19 2.12
N LYS A 16 10.07 -10.85 1.26
CA LYS A 16 8.59 -10.76 1.31
C LYS A 16 8.09 -11.24 2.67
N LYS A 17 8.60 -12.38 3.14
CA LYS A 17 8.23 -12.96 4.43
C LYS A 17 8.54 -12.01 5.59
N TYR A 18 9.77 -11.49 5.67
CA TYR A 18 10.14 -10.52 6.71
C TYR A 18 9.32 -9.24 6.63
N THR A 19 9.05 -8.73 5.42
CA THR A 19 8.22 -7.52 5.25
C THR A 19 6.80 -7.76 5.75
N ASN A 20 6.22 -8.92 5.45
CA ASN A 20 4.88 -9.27 5.93
C ASN A 20 4.85 -9.42 7.46
N GLU A 21 5.88 -10.03 8.05
CA GLU A 21 6.03 -10.13 9.52
C GLU A 21 6.17 -8.74 10.17
N ASP A 22 6.98 -7.84 9.59
CA ASP A 22 7.15 -6.48 10.10
C ASP A 22 5.86 -5.67 10.02
N VAL A 23 5.10 -5.83 8.92
CA VAL A 23 3.80 -5.18 8.77
C VAL A 23 2.78 -5.73 9.76
N ALA A 24 2.69 -7.06 9.93
CA ALA A 24 1.74 -7.68 10.84
C ALA A 24 2.01 -7.37 12.31
N ASN A 25 3.27 -7.12 12.68
CA ASN A 25 3.68 -6.80 14.05
C ASN A 25 3.80 -5.29 14.29
N ASP A 26 3.19 -4.44 13.45
CA ASP A 26 3.21 -2.97 13.58
C ASP A 26 4.64 -2.37 13.61
N LYS A 27 5.64 -3.06 13.04
CA LYS A 27 7.05 -2.60 12.94
C LYS A 27 7.33 -1.77 11.70
N CYS A 28 6.47 -1.87 10.69
CA CYS A 28 6.56 -1.10 9.45
C CYS A 28 5.54 0.05 9.47
N ARG A 29 6.02 1.29 9.47
CA ARG A 29 5.15 2.48 9.43
C ARG A 29 4.69 2.81 8.01
N ILE A 30 5.55 2.60 7.03
CA ILE A 30 5.32 2.95 5.62
C ILE A 30 5.73 1.78 4.74
N LEU A 31 4.78 1.28 3.96
CA LEU A 31 5.04 0.27 2.95
C LEU A 31 4.94 0.88 1.55
N CYS A 32 6.05 0.91 0.83
CA CYS A 32 6.08 1.27 -0.58
C CYS A 32 5.90 0.00 -1.41
N ALA A 33 4.75 -0.13 -2.07
CA ALA A 33 4.43 -1.35 -2.80
C ALA A 33 3.97 -1.11 -4.24
N SER A 34 4.26 -2.06 -5.13
CA SER A 34 3.60 -2.16 -6.44
C SER A 34 2.30 -2.97 -6.36
N SER A 35 1.59 -3.10 -7.48
CA SER A 35 0.32 -3.85 -7.59
C SER A 35 0.41 -5.32 -7.13
N THR A 36 1.62 -5.89 -7.03
CA THR A 36 1.81 -7.26 -6.54
C THR A 36 1.59 -7.42 -5.03
N TYR A 37 1.55 -6.32 -4.28
CA TYR A 37 1.17 -6.37 -2.88
C TYR A 37 -0.35 -6.28 -2.76
N GLY A 38 -1.02 -7.41 -2.54
CA GLY A 38 -2.45 -7.33 -2.26
C GLY A 38 -3.21 -8.64 -2.12
N LEU A 39 -2.74 -9.74 -2.68
CA LEU A 39 -3.41 -11.03 -2.51
C LEU A 39 -3.06 -11.61 -1.14
N GLY A 40 -4.07 -11.79 -0.29
CA GLY A 40 -3.95 -12.51 0.99
C GLY A 40 -3.40 -11.70 2.17
N VAL A 41 -3.15 -10.40 2.04
CA VAL A 41 -2.69 -9.57 3.16
C VAL A 41 -3.86 -8.80 3.78
N ASP A 42 -4.21 -9.15 5.01
CA ASP A 42 -5.24 -8.47 5.81
C ASP A 42 -4.60 -7.49 6.79
N ASN A 43 -4.27 -6.29 6.29
CA ASN A 43 -3.73 -5.23 7.11
C ASN A 43 -4.83 -4.23 7.44
N ARG A 44 -5.46 -4.38 8.61
CA ARG A 44 -6.68 -3.62 8.97
C ARG A 44 -6.39 -2.19 9.42
N LYS A 45 -5.22 -1.98 10.03
CA LYS A 45 -4.79 -0.70 10.63
C LYS A 45 -4.13 0.26 9.63
N VAL A 46 -4.62 0.31 8.40
CA VAL A 46 -4.05 1.21 7.37
C VAL A 46 -4.77 2.56 7.43
N HIS A 47 -4.09 3.56 7.98
CA HIS A 47 -4.63 4.92 8.08
C HIS A 47 -4.61 5.67 6.75
N ARG A 48 -3.65 5.36 5.87
CA ARG A 48 -3.42 6.12 4.64
C ARG A 48 -3.07 5.20 3.48
N VAL A 49 -3.69 5.45 2.33
CA VAL A 49 -3.31 4.84 1.05
C VAL A 49 -2.95 5.96 0.08
N ILE A 50 -1.73 5.91 -0.45
CA ILE A 50 -1.21 6.91 -1.37
C ILE A 50 -1.01 6.26 -2.73
N GLN A 51 -1.84 6.64 -3.70
CA GLN A 51 -1.58 6.36 -5.11
C GLN A 51 -0.59 7.41 -5.63
N TRP A 52 0.67 7.01 -5.74
CA TRP A 52 1.69 7.83 -6.38
C TRP A 52 1.55 7.72 -7.90
N ARG A 53 1.29 8.86 -8.54
CA ARG A 53 1.12 9.03 -9.99
C ARG A 53 -0.17 8.44 -10.55
N LEU A 54 -0.95 9.29 -11.23
CA LEU A 54 -2.10 8.88 -12.02
C LEU A 54 -1.65 8.15 -13.28
N SER A 55 -0.51 8.55 -13.87
CA SER A 55 0.07 7.91 -15.06
C SER A 55 0.40 6.42 -14.90
N ARG A 56 0.53 5.97 -13.64
CA ARG A 56 0.86 4.59 -13.27
C ARG A 56 -0.36 3.80 -12.78
N LEU A 57 -1.54 4.41 -12.82
CA LEU A 57 -2.80 3.75 -12.49
C LEU A 57 -3.34 3.06 -13.75
N GLY A 58 -3.61 1.75 -13.65
CA GLY A 58 -4.11 0.97 -14.79
C GLY A 58 -5.58 1.26 -15.08
N SER A 59 -6.41 1.32 -14.03
CA SER A 59 -7.85 1.57 -14.15
C SER A 59 -8.45 2.17 -12.87
N LEU A 60 -9.74 2.54 -12.92
CA LEU A 60 -10.46 2.98 -11.73
C LEU A 60 -10.67 1.83 -10.72
N GLU A 61 -10.89 0.60 -11.21
CA GLU A 61 -11.01 -0.59 -10.38
C GLU A 61 -9.74 -0.84 -9.56
N ASP A 62 -8.55 -0.65 -10.16
CA ASP A 62 -7.28 -0.69 -9.44
C ASP A 62 -7.24 0.31 -8.30
N LEU A 63 -7.73 1.54 -8.53
CA LEU A 63 -7.76 2.60 -7.54
C LEU A 63 -8.70 2.24 -6.39
N VAL A 64 -9.91 1.79 -6.71
CA VAL A 64 -10.92 1.37 -5.73
C VAL A 64 -10.40 0.20 -4.89
N GLN A 65 -9.78 -0.80 -5.52
CA GLN A 65 -9.17 -1.93 -4.79
C GLN A 65 -8.04 -1.49 -3.85
N ARG A 66 -7.19 -0.55 -4.29
CA ARG A 66 -6.10 0.00 -3.46
C ARG A 66 -6.66 0.80 -2.29
N TRP A 67 -7.59 1.72 -2.55
CA TRP A 67 -8.22 2.56 -1.53
C TRP A 67 -9.10 1.76 -0.55
N GLY A 68 -9.70 0.65 -0.98
CA GLY A 68 -10.43 -0.27 -0.12
C GLY A 68 -9.57 -0.94 0.98
N ARG A 69 -8.24 -0.77 0.94
CA ARG A 69 -7.34 -1.16 2.03
C ARG A 69 -7.30 -0.16 3.18
N CYS A 70 -7.70 1.08 2.94
CA CYS A 70 -7.68 2.14 3.94
C CYS A 70 -8.84 1.95 4.93
N ALA A 71 -8.59 2.22 6.22
CA ALA A 71 -9.61 2.29 7.27
C ALA A 71 -10.58 1.09 7.31
N ARG A 72 -10.03 -0.13 7.29
CA ARG A 72 -10.85 -1.36 7.43
C ARG A 72 -11.30 -1.64 8.87
N GLU A 73 -10.85 -0.83 9.83
CA GLU A 73 -11.29 -0.86 11.21
C GLU A 73 -12.16 0.37 11.49
N ASP A 74 -13.33 0.17 12.09
CA ASP A 74 -14.35 1.21 12.31
C ASP A 74 -13.85 2.39 13.18
N SER A 75 -12.78 2.17 13.94
CA SER A 75 -12.16 3.17 14.82
C SER A 75 -11.21 4.13 14.08
N ILE A 76 -10.91 3.88 12.80
CA ILE A 76 -9.87 4.58 12.04
C ILE A 76 -10.48 5.55 11.03
N GLN A 77 -10.14 6.84 11.14
CA GLN A 77 -10.34 7.77 10.03
C GLN A 77 -9.25 7.59 8.98
N GLY A 78 -9.65 7.18 7.77
CA GLY A 78 -8.75 6.97 6.63
C GLY A 78 -8.48 8.21 5.80
N LEU A 79 -7.33 8.26 5.13
CA LEU A 79 -7.04 9.21 4.07
C LEU A 79 -6.51 8.50 2.81
N CYS A 80 -7.23 8.67 1.71
CA CYS A 80 -6.80 8.23 0.39
C CYS A 80 -6.31 9.44 -0.40
N LEU A 81 -5.09 9.37 -0.95
CA LEU A 81 -4.49 10.42 -1.76
C LEU A 81 -4.13 9.89 -3.14
N LEU A 82 -4.40 10.68 -4.17
CA LEU A 82 -3.94 10.47 -5.54
C LEU A 82 -3.12 11.67 -5.96
N PHE A 83 -1.88 11.43 -6.38
CA PHE A 83 -1.04 12.46 -6.99
C PHE A 83 -1.23 12.43 -8.51
N VAL A 84 -1.66 13.56 -9.07
CA VAL A 84 -1.78 13.79 -10.52
C VAL A 84 -0.57 14.61 -10.97
N GLU A 85 0.13 14.13 -11.99
CA GLU A 85 1.26 14.86 -12.55
C GLU A 85 0.83 16.03 -13.43
N GLU A 86 1.62 17.10 -13.45
CA GLU A 86 1.37 18.32 -14.24
C GLU A 86 1.24 18.04 -15.75
N THR A 87 1.88 16.99 -16.25
CA THR A 87 1.98 16.65 -17.68
C THR A 87 0.75 15.95 -18.25
N TYR A 88 -0.38 15.95 -17.54
CA TYR A 88 -1.67 15.42 -18.01
C TYR A 88 -2.66 16.52 -18.44
N VAL A 89 -2.17 17.75 -18.65
CA VAL A 89 -2.88 18.84 -19.33
C VAL A 89 -2.29 19.06 -20.71
#